data_AF-A0A9D4D8M4-F1
#
_entry.id   AF-A0A9D4D8M4-F1
#
_cell.length_a   1.000
_cell.length_b   1.000
_cell.length_c   1.000
_cell.angle_alpha   90.00
_cell.angle_beta   90.00
_cell.angle_gamma   90.00
#
_symmetry.space_group_name_H-M   'P 1'
#
loop_
_entity.id
_entity.type
_entity.pdbx_description
1 polymer ?
#
loop_
_entity_poly.entity_id
_entity_poly.type
_entity_poly.pdbx_seq_one_letter_code
_entity_poly.pdbx_strand_id
1 'polypeptide(L)' 'MHNGNVIAIAHSHPGIFEQGAITAVIKVAAGDEIWISNLDHGPESAEGGSYSSFCGVLLYQL' A
#
# COMPACT_ATOMS: atom_id res chain seq x y z
N MET A 1 0.82 3.42 -4.63
CA MET A 1 0.74 4.12 -5.93
C MET A 1 0.80 5.61 -5.68
N HIS A 2 1.34 6.40 -6.62
CA HIS A 2 1.29 7.87 -6.63
C HIS A 2 1.04 8.33 -8.06
N ASN A 3 -0.11 8.95 -8.31
CA ASN A 3 -0.54 9.39 -9.64
C ASN A 3 -0.38 8.29 -10.71
N GLY A 4 -0.74 7.05 -10.38
CA GLY A 4 -0.69 5.90 -11.29
C GLY A 4 0.66 5.18 -11.34
N ASN A 5 1.70 5.70 -10.69
CA ASN A 5 3.02 5.08 -10.67
C ASN A 5 3.23 4.20 -9.42
N VAL A 6 3.97 3.11 -9.58
CA VAL A 6 4.40 2.27 -8.47
C VAL A 6 5.57 2.96 -7.76
N ILE A 7 5.43 3.20 -6.46
CA ILE A 7 6.51 3.76 -5.62
C ILE A 7 7.14 2.68 -4.74
N ALA A 8 6.34 1.74 -4.26
CA ALA A 8 6.74 0.76 -3.28
C ALA A 8 5.90 -0.50 -3.47
N ILE A 9 6.51 -1.66 -3.28
CA ILE A 9 5.88 -2.98 -3.40
C ILE A 9 6.14 -3.74 -2.11
N ALA A 10 5.08 -4.21 -1.45
CA ALA A 10 5.18 -5.19 -0.38
C ALA A 10 4.85 -6.57 -0.98
N HIS A 11 5.61 -7.58 -0.57
CA HIS A 11 5.33 -8.97 -0.91
C HIS A 11 4.86 -9.72 0.33
N SER A 12 3.90 -10.62 0.16
CA SER A 12 3.54 -11.65 1.15
C SER A 12 3.56 -13.00 0.45
N HIS A 13 4.05 -14.04 1.12
CA HIS A 13 4.07 -15.38 0.55
C HIS A 13 2.71 -16.08 0.69
N PRO A 14 2.10 -16.60 -0.39
CA PRO A 14 0.85 -17.33 -0.30
C PRO A 14 1.03 -18.64 0.49
N GLY A 15 0.08 -18.96 1.39
CA GLY A 15 0.07 -20.23 2.15
C GLY A 15 0.68 -20.17 3.55
N ILE A 16 1.31 -19.05 3.91
CA ILE A 16 1.70 -18.71 5.28
C ILE A 16 0.89 -17.47 5.64
N PHE A 17 0.38 -17.34 6.87
CA PHE A 17 -0.28 -16.11 7.34
C PHE A 17 0.76 -14.97 7.49
N GLU A 18 1.40 -14.56 6.40
CA GLU A 18 2.39 -13.49 6.37
C GLU A 18 1.73 -12.13 6.16
N GLN A 19 2.11 -11.18 7.02
CA GLN A 19 1.65 -9.80 6.93
C GLN A 19 2.71 -8.96 6.20
N GLY A 20 2.46 -8.68 4.92
CA GLY A 20 3.27 -7.72 4.17
C GLY A 20 3.05 -6.30 4.70
N ALA A 21 4.12 -5.60 5.06
CA ALA A 21 4.07 -4.21 5.49
C ALA A 21 5.14 -3.39 4.79
N ILE A 22 4.81 -2.15 4.43
CA ILE A 22 5.75 -1.22 3.80
C ILE A 22 5.42 0.22 4.21
N THR A 23 6.45 1.07 4.25
CA THR A 23 6.33 2.50 4.52
C THR A 23 7.18 3.26 3.52
N ALA A 24 6.68 4.39 3.03
CA ALA A 24 7.40 5.27 2.12
C ALA A 24 7.22 6.73 2.56
N VAL A 25 8.27 7.53 2.43
CA VAL A 25 8.21 8.98 2.56
C VAL A 25 8.32 9.56 1.16
N ILE A 26 7.28 10.27 0.71
CA ILE A 26 7.20 10.82 -0.63
C ILE A 26 6.89 12.31 -0.59
N LYS A 27 7.44 13.06 -1.54
CA LYS A 27 7.05 14.45 -1.78
C LYS A 27 5.73 14.46 -2.55
N VAL A 28 4.77 15.24 -2.06
CA VAL A 28 3.44 15.39 -2.67
C VAL A 28 3.21 16.85 -3.03
N ALA A 29 2.50 17.08 -4.14
CA ALA A 29 1.94 18.36 -4.52
C ALA A 29 0.42 18.37 -4.28
N ALA A 30 -0.17 19.57 -4.23
CA ALA A 30 -1.62 19.68 -4.17
C ALA A 30 -2.26 19.03 -5.42
N GLY A 31 -3.19 18.11 -5.20
CA GLY A 31 -3.85 17.35 -6.26
C GLY A 31 -3.24 15.97 -6.53
N ASP A 32 -2.13 15.61 -5.88
CA ASP A 32 -1.59 14.25 -5.98
C ASP A 32 -2.49 13.23 -5.28
N GLU A 33 -2.60 12.05 -5.87
CA GLU A 33 -3.41 10.93 -5.37
C GLU A 33 -2.51 9.76 -4.95
N ILE A 34 -2.85 9.15 -3.81
CA ILE A 34 -2.12 8.02 -3.22
C ILE A 34 -3.11 6.92 -2.90
N TRP A 35 -2.82 5.70 -3.37
CA TRP A 35 -3.63 4.51 -3.09
C TRP A 35 -2.80 3.23 -3.12
N ILE A 36 -3.37 2.14 -2.59
CA ILE A 36 -2.83 0.79 -2.71
C ILE A 36 -3.51 0.11 -3.91
N SER A 37 -2.74 -0.66 -4.68
CA SER A 37 -3.25 -1.47 -5.77
C SER A 37 -2.56 -2.83 -5.75
N ASN A 38 -3.33 -3.89 -5.98
CA ASN A 38 -2.79 -5.23 -6.17
C ASN A 38 -2.20 -5.32 -7.57
N LEU A 39 -0.89 -5.58 -7.66
CA LEU A 39 -0.16 -5.67 -8.93
C LEU A 39 -0.38 -7.00 -9.64
N ASP A 40 -0.67 -8.06 -8.88
CA ASP A 40 -1.08 -9.35 -9.42
C ASP A 40 -2.56 -9.59 -9.11
N HIS A 41 -3.33 -10.03 -10.10
CA HIS A 41 -4.75 -10.41 -9.98
C HIS A 41 -4.98 -11.69 -9.15
N GLY A 42 -4.08 -11.99 -8.20
CA GLY A 42 -4.24 -13.09 -7.26
C GLY A 42 -5.43 -12.85 -6.33
N PRO A 43 -6.05 -13.93 -5.79
CA PRO A 43 -7.20 -13.79 -4.93
C PRO A 43 -6.83 -12.95 -3.70
N GLU A 44 -7.50 -11.81 -3.54
CA GLU A 44 -7.57 -11.11 -2.25
C GLU A 44 -8.17 -12.11 -1.26
N SER A 45 -7.37 -12.69 -0.37
CA SER A 45 -7.90 -13.58 0.66
C SER A 45 -8.65 -12.73 1.69
N ALA A 46 -9.89 -12.38 1.36
CA ALA A 46 -10.89 -11.84 2.26
C ALA A 46 -11.57 -12.96 3.09
N GLU A 47 -10.88 -14.08 3.32
CA GLU A 47 -11.37 -15.08 4.27
C GLU A 47 -11.21 -14.52 5.69
N GLY A 48 -12.29 -14.61 6.47
CA GLY A 48 -12.47 -13.90 7.74
C GLY A 48 -11.27 -14.03 8.69
N GLY A 49 -10.67 -12.89 9.03
CA GLY A 49 -9.47 -12.79 9.89
C GLY A 49 -8.40 -11.82 9.36
N SER A 50 -8.51 -11.37 8.10
CA SER A 50 -7.57 -10.41 7.51
C SER A 50 -7.77 -8.99 8.02
N TYR A 51 -6.82 -8.47 8.79
CA TYR A 51 -6.75 -7.07 9.20
C TYR A 51 -5.72 -6.32 8.34
N SER A 52 -6.19 -5.50 7.41
CA SER A 52 -5.34 -4.62 6.59
C SER A 52 -5.47 -3.17 7.02
N SER A 53 -4.36 -2.42 7.03
CA SER A 53 -4.35 -1.00 7.37
C SER A 53 -3.57 -0.19 6.34
N PHE A 54 -4.06 1.03 6.10
CA PHE A 54 -3.39 2.04 5.29
C PHE A 54 -3.57 3.39 5.96
N CYS A 55 -2.47 4.10 6.23
CA CYS A 55 -2.50 5.40 6.87
C CYS A 55 -1.36 6.29 6.34
N GLY A 56 -1.50 7.59 6.56
CA GLY A 56 -0.50 8.58 6.19
C GLY A 56 -0.68 9.88 6.98
N VAL A 57 0.38 10.67 7.04
CA VAL A 57 0.41 11.98 7.71
C VAL A 57 1.33 12.93 6.97
N LEU A 58 0.99 14.23 6.96
CA LEU A 58 1.87 15.28 6.45
C LEU A 58 2.99 15.55 7.46
N LEU A 59 4.24 15.33 7.07
CA LEU A 59 5.39 15.56 7.96
C LEU A 59 5.76 17.04 8.11
N TYR A 60 5.79 17.77 6.99
CA TYR A 60 6.02 19.21 6.96
C TYR A 60 5.55 19.79 5.62
N GLN A 61 5.22 21.08 5.61
CA GLN A 61 4.89 21.83 4.40
C GLN A 61 6.16 22.53 3.88
N LEU A 62 6.40 22.40 2.58
CA LEU A 62 7.50 23.07 1.87
C LEU A 62 7.03 24.39 1.24
#